data_AF-A0AAD8E963-F1
#
_entry.id   AF-A0AAD8E963-F1
#
_cell.length_a   1.000
_cell.length_b   1.000
_cell.length_c   1.000
_cell.angle_alpha   90.00
_cell.angle_beta   90.00
_cell.angle_gamma   90.00
#
_symmetry.space_group_name_H-M   'P 1'
#
loop_
_entity.id
_entity.type
_entity.pdbx_description
1 polymer ?
#
loop_
_entity_poly.entity_id
_entity_poly.type
_entity_poly.pdbx_seq_one_letter_code
_entity_poly.pdbx_strand_id
1 'polypeptide(L)'
;MKRNMQKQMNQQQQQQAEEVFKKSKNKCRPWNREDAVRALKEEVVHMKGLKNNLLVIRFPEPEVSKELVQSFHQAIDKVHFHVSSGPKYCFVQLHDKANMDKTIKELEQVNFGHGKLHVEKKIQKEEEDLTPEAIDPYT
;
A
#
# COMPACT_ATOMS: atom_id res chain seq x y z
N MET A 1 2.52 7.85 -63.72
CA MET A 1 1.32 7.35 -63.01
C MET A 1 1.59 6.72 -61.63
N LYS A 2 2.85 6.53 -61.17
CA LYS A 2 3.16 5.80 -59.92
C LYS A 2 3.10 6.63 -58.60
N ARG A 3 3.05 7.97 -58.67
CA ARG A 3 3.08 8.84 -57.47
C ARG A 3 1.72 9.00 -56.77
N ASN A 4 0.61 8.86 -57.49
CA ASN A 4 -0.72 9.09 -56.92
C ASN A 4 -1.22 7.89 -56.09
N MET A 5 -0.90 6.66 -56.50
CA MET A 5 -1.25 5.46 -55.72
C MET A 5 -0.47 5.38 -54.40
N GLN A 6 0.79 5.83 -54.35
CA GLN A 6 1.58 5.79 -53.12
C GLN A 6 1.05 6.78 -52.05
N LYS A 7 0.54 7.95 -52.46
CA LYS A 7 -0.10 8.90 -51.54
C LYS A 7 -1.42 8.35 -50.99
N GLN A 8 -2.20 7.65 -51.80
CA GLN A 8 -3.45 7.02 -51.37
C GLN A 8 -3.21 5.92 -50.33
N MET A 9 -2.21 5.05 -50.56
CA MET A 9 -1.86 4.01 -49.61
C MET A 9 -1.36 4.58 -48.28
N ASN A 10 -0.52 5.63 -48.31
CA ASN A 10 0.00 6.25 -47.07
C ASN A 10 -1.10 6.97 -46.26
N GLN A 11 -2.06 7.61 -46.94
CA GLN A 11 -3.20 8.25 -46.28
C GLN A 11 -4.16 7.23 -45.64
N GLN A 12 -4.39 6.10 -46.31
CA GLN A 12 -5.24 5.03 -45.79
C GLN A 12 -4.59 4.29 -44.60
N GLN A 13 -3.26 4.13 -44.61
CA GLN A 13 -2.50 3.58 -43.49
C GLN A 13 -2.48 4.52 -42.28
N GLN A 14 -2.40 5.84 -42.52
CA GLN A 14 -2.42 6.86 -41.47
C GLN A 14 -3.82 7.00 -40.84
N GLN A 15 -4.88 6.86 -41.65
CA GLN A 15 -6.27 6.79 -41.16
C GLN A 15 -6.53 5.51 -40.36
N GLN A 16 -6.02 4.35 -40.80
CA GLN A 16 -6.13 3.11 -40.02
C GLN A 16 -5.32 3.16 -38.72
N ALA A 17 -4.13 3.79 -38.71
CA ALA A 17 -3.35 3.97 -37.49
C ALA A 17 -4.03 4.92 -36.49
N GLU A 18 -4.68 5.99 -36.97
CA GLU A 18 -5.45 6.90 -36.13
C GLU A 18 -6.74 6.26 -35.59
N GLU A 19 -7.42 5.43 -36.40
CA GLU A 19 -8.57 4.62 -35.97
C GLU A 19 -8.15 3.57 -34.93
N VAL A 20 -7.00 2.90 -35.09
CA VAL A 20 -6.48 1.94 -34.10
C VAL A 20 -6.07 2.66 -32.80
N PHE A 21 -5.52 3.87 -32.88
CA PHE A 21 -5.17 4.69 -31.71
C PHE A 21 -6.42 5.27 -31.00
N LYS A 22 -7.46 5.67 -31.74
CA LYS A 22 -8.79 6.02 -31.19
C LYS A 22 -9.47 4.81 -30.57
N LYS A 23 -9.34 3.63 -31.17
CA LYS A 23 -9.90 2.37 -30.67
C LYS A 23 -9.12 1.84 -29.46
N SER A 24 -7.83 2.20 -29.30
CA SER A 24 -7.06 1.87 -28.09
C SER A 24 -7.32 2.84 -26.93
N LYS A 25 -7.73 4.09 -27.19
CA LYS A 25 -8.21 5.02 -26.14
C LYS A 25 -9.59 4.66 -25.58
N ASN A 26 -10.37 3.84 -26.30
CA ASN A 26 -11.75 3.47 -25.94
C ASN A 26 -11.89 2.14 -25.17
N LYS A 27 -10.82 1.66 -24.52
CA LYS A 27 -10.97 0.72 -23.40
C LYS A 27 -11.11 1.43 -22.04
N CYS A 28 -11.09 2.76 -22.02
CA CYS A 28 -11.52 3.54 -20.86
C CYS A 28 -13.03 3.33 -20.68
N ARG A 29 -13.40 2.44 -19.76
CA ARG A 29 -14.73 2.54 -19.14
C ARG A 29 -14.87 3.98 -18.62
N PRO A 30 -15.95 4.69 -18.94
CA PRO A 30 -16.16 6.03 -18.39
C PRO A 30 -16.12 5.91 -16.87
N TRP A 31 -15.34 6.78 -16.21
CA TRP A 31 -15.23 6.79 -14.76
C TRP A 31 -16.63 6.73 -14.15
N ASN A 32 -16.92 5.67 -13.40
CA ASN A 32 -18.23 5.45 -12.83
C ASN A 32 -18.16 5.77 -11.35
N ARG A 33 -18.93 6.76 -10.91
CA ARG A 33 -18.97 7.18 -9.50
C ARG A 33 -19.35 6.02 -8.59
N GLU A 34 -20.24 5.13 -9.02
CA GLU A 34 -20.64 3.97 -8.21
C GLU A 34 -19.52 2.92 -8.08
N ASP A 35 -18.67 2.76 -9.10
CA ASP A 35 -17.46 1.93 -8.99
C ASP A 35 -16.40 2.62 -8.12
N ALA A 36 -16.21 3.93 -8.25
CA ALA A 36 -15.29 4.71 -7.41
C ALA A 36 -15.68 4.68 -5.92
N VAL A 37 -16.98 4.78 -5.60
CA VAL A 37 -17.49 4.64 -4.23
C VAL A 37 -17.28 3.23 -3.69
N ARG A 38 -17.46 2.19 -4.52
CA ARG A 38 -17.21 0.81 -4.11
C ARG A 38 -15.72 0.57 -3.85
N ALA A 39 -14.86 0.99 -4.78
CA ALA A 39 -13.40 0.90 -4.63
C ALA A 39 -12.92 1.64 -3.37
N LEU A 40 -13.41 2.87 -3.16
CA LEU A 40 -13.14 3.67 -1.95
C LEU A 40 -13.54 2.93 -0.68
N LYS A 41 -14.73 2.33 -0.65
CA LYS A 41 -15.22 1.60 0.52
C LYS A 41 -14.34 0.40 0.83
N GLU A 42 -13.95 -0.37 -0.19
CA GLU A 42 -13.06 -1.51 -0.01
C GLU A 42 -11.67 -1.08 0.48
N GLU A 43 -11.11 -0.02 -0.10
CA GLU A 43 -9.83 0.53 0.32
C GLU A 43 -9.90 1.02 1.77
N VAL A 44 -10.94 1.76 2.16
CA VAL A 44 -11.11 2.24 3.53
C VAL A 44 -11.23 1.08 4.53
N VAL A 45 -11.98 0.03 4.19
CA VAL A 45 -12.12 -1.16 5.05
C VAL A 45 -10.77 -1.88 5.16
N HIS A 46 -10.07 -2.07 4.04
CA HIS A 46 -8.77 -2.73 4.01
C HIS A 46 -7.71 -1.93 4.77
N MET A 47 -7.63 -0.62 4.53
CA MET A 47 -6.75 0.32 5.22
C MET A 47 -7.06 0.36 6.71
N LYS A 48 -8.33 0.37 7.13
CA LYS A 48 -8.70 0.30 8.55
C LYS A 48 -8.24 -1.03 9.17
N GLY A 49 -8.44 -2.16 8.51
CA GLY A 49 -7.93 -3.46 8.98
C GLY A 49 -6.40 -3.46 9.13
N LEU A 50 -5.68 -2.97 8.12
CA LEU A 50 -4.21 -2.84 8.16
C LEU A 50 -3.75 -1.90 9.28
N LYS A 51 -4.39 -0.74 9.42
CA LYS A 51 -4.06 0.28 10.43
C LYS A 51 -4.34 -0.21 11.84
N ASN A 52 -5.46 -0.90 12.05
CA ASN A 52 -5.77 -1.50 13.33
C ASN A 52 -4.65 -2.46 13.72
N ASN A 53 -4.21 -3.33 12.82
CA ASN A 53 -3.20 -4.35 13.14
C ASN A 53 -1.75 -3.83 13.14
N LEU A 54 -1.51 -2.52 13.14
CA LEU A 54 -0.16 -1.93 13.03
C LEU A 54 0.35 -1.41 14.38
N LEU A 55 1.51 -1.91 14.80
CA LEU A 55 2.22 -1.47 16.00
C LEU A 55 3.57 -0.84 15.65
N VAL A 56 4.06 0.00 16.55
CA VAL A 56 5.40 0.58 16.53
C VAL A 56 6.18 -0.02 17.68
N ILE A 57 7.33 -0.64 17.38
CA ILE A 57 8.27 -1.10 18.40
C ILE A 57 9.46 -0.15 18.39
N ARG A 58 9.78 0.45 19.53
CA ARG A 58 10.97 1.26 19.74
C ARG A 58 11.99 0.45 20.53
N PHE A 59 13.22 0.45 20.03
CA PHE A 59 14.33 -0.32 20.58
C PHE A 59 15.25 0.61 21.38
N PRO A 60 15.71 0.19 22.57
CA PRO A 60 16.71 0.94 23.33
C PRO A 60 18.09 0.90 22.66
N GLU A 61 18.34 -0.09 21.79
CA GLU A 61 19.64 -0.37 21.18
C GLU A 61 19.51 -0.47 19.65
N PRO A 62 20.53 -0.02 18.88
CA PRO A 62 20.46 0.01 17.42
C PRO A 62 20.68 -1.35 16.73
N GLU A 63 21.12 -2.40 17.41
CA GLU A 63 21.38 -3.69 16.73
C GLU A 63 20.11 -4.56 16.60
N VAL A 64 19.14 -4.09 15.81
CA VAL A 64 17.91 -4.86 15.51
C VAL A 64 17.80 -5.23 14.04
N SER A 65 17.53 -6.51 13.80
CA SER A 65 17.29 -7.07 12.48
C SER A 65 15.85 -7.51 12.31
N LYS A 66 15.35 -7.54 11.07
CA LYS A 66 13.99 -7.97 10.75
C LYS A 66 13.65 -9.36 11.28
N GLU A 67 14.55 -10.31 11.10
CA GLU A 67 14.38 -11.69 11.54
C GLU A 67 14.23 -11.79 13.07
N LEU A 68 14.99 -10.97 13.80
CA LEU A 68 14.92 -10.91 15.26
C LEU A 68 13.56 -10.40 15.74
N VAL A 69 13.05 -9.34 15.12
CA VAL A 69 11.71 -8.81 15.44
C VAL A 69 10.61 -9.81 15.12
N GLN A 70 10.72 -10.52 14.00
CA GLN A 70 9.78 -11.58 13.64
C GLN A 70 9.83 -12.75 14.65
N SER A 71 10.98 -13.00 15.26
CA SER A 71 11.14 -14.07 16.25
C SER A 71 10.59 -13.72 17.64
N PHE A 72 10.26 -12.45 17.95
CA PHE A 72 9.74 -12.09 19.28
C PHE A 72 8.35 -12.62 19.55
N HIS A 73 7.48 -12.62 18.53
CA HIS A 73 6.09 -12.98 18.72
C HIS A 73 5.49 -13.57 17.45
N GLN A 74 4.88 -14.75 17.56
CA GLN A 74 4.23 -15.46 16.46
C GLN A 74 3.11 -14.67 15.77
N ALA A 75 2.54 -13.68 16.46
CA ALA A 75 1.48 -12.86 15.88
C ALA A 75 1.97 -11.83 14.85
N ILE A 76 3.28 -11.59 14.77
CA ILE A 76 3.88 -10.65 13.83
C ILE A 76 3.89 -11.29 12.43
N ASP A 77 3.18 -10.69 11.49
CA ASP A 77 3.14 -11.10 10.09
C ASP A 77 4.25 -10.41 9.30
N LYS A 78 4.31 -9.07 9.40
CA LYS A 78 5.29 -8.25 8.67
C LYS A 78 6.01 -7.28 9.58
N VAL A 79 7.27 -7.03 9.24
CA VAL A 79 8.13 -6.05 9.90
C VAL A 79 8.70 -5.11 8.85
N HIS A 80 8.55 -3.81 9.09
CA HIS A 80 9.00 -2.72 8.23
C HIS A 80 9.92 -1.77 9.01
N PHE A 81 11.16 -1.61 8.55
CA PHE A 81 12.08 -0.60 9.05
C PHE A 81 12.02 0.64 8.17
N HIS A 82 12.13 1.81 8.78
CA HIS A 82 12.19 3.06 8.03
C HIS A 82 13.62 3.28 7.53
N VAL A 83 13.80 3.45 6.22
CA VAL A 83 15.13 3.55 5.57
C VAL A 83 15.95 4.75 6.06
N SER A 84 15.29 5.84 6.46
CA SER A 84 15.94 7.10 6.84
C SER A 84 16.22 7.25 8.34
N SER A 85 15.60 6.41 9.17
CA SER A 85 15.85 6.41 10.62
C SER A 85 16.68 5.18 10.90
N GLY A 86 17.90 5.34 11.43
CA GLY A 86 18.60 4.20 12.01
C GLY A 86 17.69 3.42 12.99
N PRO A 87 18.02 2.17 13.32
CA PRO A 87 17.19 1.11 13.95
C PRO A 87 16.52 1.39 15.32
N LYS A 88 16.25 2.64 15.67
CA LYS A 88 15.57 3.07 16.89
C LYS A 88 14.11 2.62 16.96
N TYR A 89 13.47 2.36 15.81
CA TYR A 89 12.11 1.83 15.79
C TYR A 89 11.79 1.07 14.49
N CYS A 90 10.82 0.16 14.57
CA CYS A 90 10.22 -0.52 13.43
C CYS A 90 8.70 -0.53 13.53
N PHE A 91 8.04 -0.73 12.39
CA PHE A 91 6.62 -0.99 12.33
C PHE A 91 6.40 -2.49 12.17
N VAL A 92 5.51 -3.05 12.99
CA VAL A 92 5.11 -4.44 12.88
C VAL A 92 3.62 -4.53 12.61
N GLN A 93 3.27 -5.36 11.64
CA GLN A 93 1.88 -5.67 11.33
C GLN A 93 1.56 -7.04 11.94
N LEU A 94 0.50 -7.09 12.73
CA LEU A 94 -0.02 -8.31 13.30
C LEU A 94 -1.01 -8.99 12.36
N HIS A 95 -1.23 -10.30 12.56
CA HIS A 95 -2.32 -10.99 11.87
C HIS A 95 -3.69 -10.51 12.38
N ASP A 96 -4.72 -10.61 11.54
CA ASP A 96 -6.08 -10.11 11.84
C ASP A 96 -6.70 -10.76 13.09
N LYS A 97 -6.33 -12.01 13.38
CA LYS A 97 -6.78 -12.74 14.58
C LYS A 97 -6.01 -12.39 15.87
N ALA A 98 -5.07 -11.45 15.82
CA ALA A 98 -4.14 -11.20 16.92
C ALA A 98 -4.78 -10.26 17.94
N ASN A 99 -4.52 -10.52 19.23
CA ASN A 99 -4.92 -9.58 20.26
C ASN A 99 -3.82 -8.56 20.48
N MET A 100 -4.00 -7.35 19.94
CA MET A 100 -3.03 -6.25 20.08
C MET A 100 -2.62 -5.97 21.52
N ASP A 101 -3.58 -5.80 22.44
CA ASP A 101 -3.27 -5.49 23.83
C ASP A 101 -2.43 -6.58 24.49
N LYS A 102 -2.74 -7.84 24.19
CA LYS A 102 -1.95 -8.97 24.69
C LYS A 102 -0.54 -8.96 24.08
N THR A 103 -0.44 -8.83 22.77
CA THR A 103 0.84 -8.81 22.05
C THR A 103 1.73 -7.64 22.48
N ILE A 104 1.17 -6.46 22.74
CA ILE A 104 1.91 -5.32 23.31
C ILE A 104 2.52 -5.69 24.65
N LYS A 105 1.71 -6.23 25.58
CA LYS A 105 2.20 -6.63 26.91
C LYS A 105 3.29 -7.70 26.83
N GLU A 106 3.13 -8.68 25.94
CA GLU A 106 4.12 -9.74 25.74
C GLU A 106 5.43 -9.19 25.15
N LEU A 107 5.33 -8.30 24.15
CA LEU A 107 6.50 -7.67 23.54
C LEU A 107 7.24 -6.72 24.50
N GLU A 108 6.53 -5.94 25.32
CA GLU A 108 7.15 -5.06 26.33
C GLU A 108 7.88 -5.83 27.45
N GLN A 109 7.56 -7.12 27.63
CA GLN A 109 8.27 -8.00 28.56
C GLN A 109 9.55 -8.61 27.96
N VAL A 110 9.74 -8.52 26.64
CA VAL A 110 10.96 -9.00 25.99
C VAL A 110 12.14 -8.10 26.39
N ASN A 111 13.16 -8.73 27.00
CA ASN A 111 14.43 -8.06 27.27
C ASN A 111 15.25 -8.01 25.98
N PHE A 112 15.75 -6.82 25.66
CA PHE A 112 16.50 -6.56 24.44
C PHE A 112 17.73 -5.71 24.75
N GLY A 113 18.93 -6.26 24.50
CA GLY A 113 20.20 -5.63 24.87
C GLY A 113 20.23 -5.29 26.35
N HIS A 114 20.41 -4.00 26.66
CA HIS A 114 20.42 -3.46 28.02
C HIS A 114 19.07 -2.98 28.57
N GLY A 115 17.96 -3.15 27.83
CA GLY A 115 16.66 -2.62 28.21
C GLY A 115 15.49 -3.51 27.82
N LYS A 116 14.29 -2.91 27.81
CA LYS A 116 13.05 -3.53 27.34
C LYS A 116 12.56 -2.84 26.08
N LEU A 117 11.81 -3.56 25.27
CA LEU A 117 11.13 -2.99 24.11
C LEU A 117 10.00 -2.07 24.57
N HIS A 118 9.81 -0.96 23.87
CA HIS A 118 8.63 -0.13 24.04
C HIS A 118 7.71 -0.31 22.85
N VAL A 119 6.47 -0.70 23.09
CA VAL A 119 5.52 -1.01 22.01
C VAL A 119 4.28 -0.13 22.12
N GLU A 120 3.95 0.53 21.02
CA GLU A 120 2.81 1.43 20.94
C GLU A 120 1.93 1.10 19.74
N LYS A 121 0.62 1.35 19.86
CA LYS A 121 -0.31 1.25 18.74
C LYS A 121 -0.05 2.39 17.77
N LYS A 122 0.06 2.08 16.47
CA LYS A 122 0.23 3.13 15.46
C LYS A 122 -1.09 3.83 15.22
N ILE A 123 -1.28 4.97 15.87
CA ILE A 123 -2.38 5.89 15.57
C ILE A 123 -1.90 6.78 14.41
N GLN A 124 -2.35 6.49 13.19
CA GLN A 124 -2.23 7.49 12.12
C GLN A 124 -3.32 8.53 12.32
N LYS A 125 -2.95 9.80 12.22
CA LYS A 125 -3.92 10.88 12.01
C LYS A 125 -4.81 10.50 10.82
N GLU A 126 -6.10 10.74 10.96
CA GLU A 126 -7.04 10.76 9.85
C GLU A 126 -6.63 11.89 8.89
N GLU A 127 -5.68 11.61 8.01
CA GLU A 127 -5.30 12.41 6.84
C GLU A 127 -5.55 11.49 5.64
N GLU A 128 -6.35 11.79 4.62
CA GLU A 128 -7.15 12.95 4.23
C GLU A 128 -8.51 12.42 3.72
N ASP A 129 -9.53 13.26 3.56
CA ASP A 129 -10.81 12.91 2.94
C ASP A 129 -10.59 12.26 1.56
N LEU A 130 -10.52 10.91 1.53
CA LEU A 130 -10.51 10.12 0.30
C LEU A 130 -11.88 10.28 -0.35
N THR A 131 -12.02 11.29 -1.20
CA THR A 131 -13.24 11.51 -1.98
C THR A 131 -13.26 10.54 -3.15
N PRO A 132 -14.44 10.02 -3.55
CA PRO A 132 -14.54 9.12 -4.69
C PRO A 132 -13.98 9.76 -5.97
N GLU A 133 -14.02 11.09 -6.08
CA GLU A 133 -13.51 11.87 -7.22
C GLU A 133 -11.97 11.80 -7.36
N ALA A 134 -11.24 11.45 -6.30
CA ALA A 134 -9.79 11.27 -6.33
C ALA A 134 -9.36 9.84 -6.69
N ILE A 135 -10.30 8.89 -6.83
CA ILE A 135 -10.02 7.48 -7.08
C ILE A 135 -10.44 7.11 -8.49
N ASP A 136 -9.50 6.56 -9.27
CA ASP A 136 -9.80 5.89 -10.53
C ASP A 136 -10.10 4.40 -10.26
N PRO A 137 -11.35 3.93 -10.45
CA PRO A 137 -11.72 2.56 -10.12
C PRO A 137 -11.28 1.51 -11.16
N TYR A 138 -10.61 1.93 -12.26
CA TYR A 138 -10.26 1.04 -13.37
C TYR A 138 -8.73 1.02 -13.66
N THR A 139 -7.89 1.49 -12.73
CA THR A 139 -6.42 1.39 -12.79
C THR A 139 -5.84 0.20 -12.02
#